data_AF-A0A973CJ85-F1
#
_entry.id   AF-A0A973CJ85-F1
#
_cell.length_a   1.000
_cell.length_b   1.000
_cell.length_c   1.000
_cell.angle_alpha   90.00
_cell.angle_beta   90.00
_cell.angle_gamma   90.00
#
_symmetry.space_group_name_H-M   'P 1'
#
loop_
_entity.id
_entity.type
_entity.pdbx_description
1 polymer ?
#
loop_
_entity_poly.entity_id
_entity_poly.type
_entity_poly.pdbx_seq_one_letter_code
_entity_poly.pdbx_strand_id
1 'polypeptide(L)'
;MIPEDIRKIITDPEMDLVGISEEQSNGIFWGDWRSEDDTLIDQCEHLIETGCLEPEWEKDDLFINYKDTKYEVPLIYGIEDRHITLLELNKVLSREYEIHFIWSSNGSDTVAFIILSCELWNEIENEFLPVETEFAFMKLTEDLNSFTSSLSRPANPFNKWYEFWK
;
A
#
# COMPACT_ATOMS: atom_id res chain seq x y z
N MET A 1 18.61 2.95 4.84
CA MET A 1 18.23 3.78 6.02
C MET A 1 16.76 4.10 5.87
N ILE A 2 15.95 3.78 6.87
CA ILE A 2 14.50 4.02 6.84
C ILE A 2 14.20 5.53 6.83
N PRO A 3 13.47 6.05 5.83
CA PRO A 3 13.00 7.43 5.80
C PRO A 3 12.20 7.86 7.04
N GLU A 4 12.29 9.15 7.38
CA GLU A 4 11.75 9.68 8.64
C GLU A 4 10.21 9.70 8.69
N ASP A 5 9.54 9.93 7.57
CA ASP A 5 8.08 9.84 7.44
C ASP A 5 7.59 8.39 7.66
N ILE A 6 8.25 7.40 7.07
CA ILE A 6 7.93 5.98 7.27
C ILE A 6 8.13 5.60 8.74
N ARG A 7 9.25 6.02 9.32
CA ARG A 7 9.53 5.83 10.75
C ARG A 7 8.43 6.43 11.62
N LYS A 8 7.99 7.65 11.33
CA LYS A 8 6.88 8.30 12.05
C LYS A 8 5.59 7.52 11.95
N ILE A 9 5.23 6.97 10.79
CA ILE A 9 4.03 6.14 10.65
C ILE A 9 4.10 4.89 11.55
N ILE A 10 5.29 4.31 11.75
CA ILE A 10 5.44 3.15 12.63
C ILE A 10 5.39 3.55 14.12
N THR A 11 6.06 4.66 14.48
CA THR A 11 6.18 5.10 15.89
C THR A 11 4.99 5.92 16.41
N ASP A 12 4.25 6.57 15.50
CA ASP A 12 3.00 7.29 15.75
C ASP A 12 1.92 6.79 14.77
N PRO A 13 1.50 5.53 14.91
CA PRO A 13 0.62 4.85 13.96
C PRO A 13 -0.80 5.41 13.90
N GLU A 14 -1.17 6.31 14.80
CA GLU A 14 -2.46 7.02 14.81
C GLU A 14 -2.34 8.44 14.24
N MET A 15 -1.16 8.80 13.70
CA MET A 15 -0.94 10.11 13.11
C MET A 15 -1.91 10.36 11.94
N ASP A 16 -2.37 11.61 11.86
CA ASP A 16 -3.14 12.10 10.73
C ASP A 16 -2.23 12.27 9.50
N LEU A 17 -2.59 11.62 8.41
CA LEU A 17 -1.85 11.66 7.14
C LEU A 17 -2.17 12.91 6.30
N VAL A 18 -3.18 13.71 6.66
CA VAL A 18 -3.65 14.90 5.89
C VAL A 18 -2.54 15.92 5.59
N GLY A 19 -1.45 15.92 6.35
CA GLY A 19 -0.29 16.80 6.14
C GLY A 19 0.83 16.23 5.28
N ILE A 20 0.77 14.96 4.86
CA ILE A 20 1.79 14.33 4.03
C ILE A 20 1.34 14.45 2.57
N SER A 21 1.97 15.33 1.80
CA SER A 21 1.73 15.41 0.36
C SER A 21 2.45 14.28 -0.37
N GLU A 22 1.84 13.73 -1.43
CA GLU A 22 2.45 12.75 -2.35
C GLU A 22 3.89 13.11 -2.72
N GLU A 23 4.12 14.35 -3.16
CA GLU A 23 5.43 14.87 -3.61
C GLU A 23 6.54 14.89 -2.53
N GLN A 24 6.17 14.79 -1.25
CA GLN A 24 7.11 14.85 -0.12
C GLN A 24 7.26 13.51 0.59
N SER A 25 6.50 12.50 0.18
CA SER A 25 6.43 11.21 0.83
C SER A 25 7.37 10.20 0.19
N ASN A 26 7.98 9.34 1.00
CA ASN A 26 8.78 8.23 0.52
C ASN A 26 7.88 7.03 0.24
N GLY A 27 7.29 7.01 -0.97
CA GLY A 27 6.54 5.86 -1.47
C GLY A 27 5.08 5.79 -1.02
N ILE A 28 4.48 6.89 -0.52
CA ILE A 28 3.06 6.89 -0.14
C ILE A 28 2.24 7.38 -1.35
N PHE A 29 1.12 6.72 -1.62
CA PHE A 29 0.12 7.16 -2.61
C PHE A 29 -1.30 6.99 -2.06
N TRP A 30 -2.24 7.72 -2.64
CA TRP A 30 -3.62 7.79 -2.17
C TRP A 30 -4.55 7.16 -3.20
N GLY A 31 -5.44 6.29 -2.72
CA GLY A 31 -6.49 5.66 -3.50
C GLY A 31 -7.86 6.12 -3.04
N ASP A 32 -8.72 6.47 -3.98
CA ASP A 32 -10.15 6.67 -3.78
C ASP A 32 -10.91 5.53 -4.48
N TRP A 33 -12.12 5.20 -4.02
CA TRP A 33 -12.95 4.24 -4.75
C TRP A 33 -13.37 4.77 -6.14
N ARG A 34 -13.28 6.09 -6.34
CA ARG A 34 -13.43 6.81 -7.62
C ARG A 34 -12.13 6.93 -8.43
N SER A 35 -10.99 6.51 -7.91
CA SER A 35 -9.75 6.49 -8.70
C SER A 35 -9.95 5.55 -9.89
N GLU A 36 -9.41 5.94 -11.04
CA GLU A 36 -9.31 5.03 -12.18
C GLU A 36 -8.22 3.99 -11.90
N ASP A 37 -8.43 2.77 -12.37
CA ASP A 37 -7.54 1.64 -12.10
C ASP A 37 -6.13 1.86 -12.67
N ASP A 38 -6.02 2.45 -13.85
CA ASP A 38 -4.73 2.81 -14.48
C ASP A 38 -3.94 3.87 -13.71
N THR A 39 -4.65 4.82 -13.08
CA THR A 39 -4.04 5.89 -12.29
C THR A 39 -3.27 5.35 -11.08
N LEU A 40 -3.74 4.24 -10.47
CA LEU A 40 -3.03 3.58 -9.38
C LEU A 40 -1.67 3.02 -9.83
N ILE A 41 -1.59 2.54 -11.08
CA ILE A 41 -0.35 2.01 -11.68
C ILE A 41 0.61 3.17 -11.97
N ASP A 42 0.11 4.25 -12.58
CA ASP A 42 0.91 5.46 -12.86
C ASP A 42 1.47 6.11 -11.59
N GLN A 43 0.66 6.20 -10.52
CA GLN A 43 1.11 6.70 -9.22
C GLN A 43 2.25 5.85 -8.66
N CYS A 44 2.15 4.53 -8.74
CA CYS A 44 3.21 3.65 -8.28
C CYS A 44 4.49 3.87 -9.08
N GLU A 45 4.43 3.93 -10.42
CA GLU A 45 5.61 4.19 -11.25
C GLU A 45 6.24 5.55 -10.93
N HIS A 46 5.44 6.59 -10.68
CA HIS A 46 5.97 7.89 -10.29
C HIS A 46 6.77 7.85 -8.97
N LEU A 47 6.43 6.94 -8.06
CA LEU A 47 7.10 6.78 -6.78
C LEU A 47 8.36 5.92 -6.85
N ILE A 48 8.34 4.85 -7.66
CA ILE A 48 9.46 3.89 -7.74
C ILE A 48 10.39 4.14 -8.93
N GLU A 49 9.99 5.00 -9.87
CA GLU A 49 10.74 5.48 -11.04
C GLU A 49 11.49 4.37 -11.79
N THR A 50 10.82 3.23 -12.06
CA THR A 50 11.49 2.09 -12.70
C THR A 50 11.81 2.33 -14.17
N GLY A 51 11.08 3.24 -14.81
CA GLY A 51 11.05 3.46 -16.26
C GLY A 51 10.43 2.32 -17.04
N CYS A 52 9.84 1.33 -16.37
CA CYS A 52 9.42 0.06 -16.96
C CYS A 52 8.04 -0.42 -16.46
N LEU A 53 7.32 0.36 -15.66
CA LEU A 53 5.96 0.08 -15.20
C LEU A 53 4.98 1.03 -15.91
N GLU A 54 4.04 0.50 -16.67
CA GLU A 54 3.01 1.31 -17.34
C GLU A 54 1.68 0.56 -17.44
N PRO A 55 0.53 1.27 -17.31
CA PRO A 55 -0.77 0.71 -17.65
C PRO A 55 -0.98 0.70 -19.17
N GLU A 56 -1.69 -0.31 -19.66
CA GLU A 56 -2.11 -0.38 -21.05
C GLU A 56 -3.54 -0.91 -21.16
N TRP A 57 -4.41 -0.15 -21.83
CA TRP A 57 -5.76 -0.59 -22.15
C TRP A 57 -5.82 -1.23 -23.54
N GLU A 58 -6.27 -2.48 -23.60
CA GLU A 58 -6.69 -3.10 -24.86
C GLU A 58 -8.21 -3.24 -24.87
N LYS A 59 -8.89 -2.30 -25.55
CA LYS A 59 -10.35 -2.15 -25.52
C LYS A 59 -10.84 -1.88 -24.09
N ASP A 60 -11.45 -2.87 -23.46
CA ASP A 60 -12.04 -2.79 -22.12
C ASP A 60 -11.16 -3.50 -21.07
N ASP A 61 -10.10 -4.19 -21.48
CA ASP A 61 -9.24 -4.96 -20.59
C ASP A 61 -7.99 -4.14 -20.22
N LEU A 62 -7.69 -4.05 -18.92
CA LEU A 62 -6.51 -3.36 -18.39
C LEU A 62 -5.35 -4.33 -18.23
N PHE A 63 -4.16 -3.89 -18.61
CA PHE A 63 -2.91 -4.62 -18.43
C PHE A 63 -1.88 -3.76 -17.71
N ILE A 64 -1.03 -4.44 -16.94
CA ILE A 64 0.21 -3.90 -16.37
C ILE A 64 1.37 -4.40 -17.23
N ASN A 65 2.14 -3.49 -17.83
CA ASN A 65 3.42 -3.83 -18.42
C ASN A 65 4.53 -3.59 -17.40
N TYR A 66 5.35 -4.61 -17.16
CA TYR A 66 6.52 -4.53 -16.28
C TYR A 66 7.69 -5.32 -16.84
N LYS A 67 8.82 -4.64 -17.09
CA LYS A 67 10.09 -5.24 -17.59
C LYS A 67 9.87 -6.22 -18.75
N ASP A 68 9.29 -5.72 -19.83
CA ASP A 68 8.97 -6.47 -21.07
C ASP A 68 7.93 -7.59 -20.92
N THR A 69 7.25 -7.68 -19.77
CA THR A 69 6.17 -8.65 -19.55
C THR A 69 4.85 -7.94 -19.36
N LYS A 70 3.79 -8.45 -19.98
CA LYS A 70 2.42 -7.94 -19.90
C LYS A 70 1.57 -8.83 -19.01
N TYR A 71 0.85 -8.24 -18.08
CA TYR A 71 0.00 -8.92 -17.10
C TYR A 71 -1.42 -8.38 -17.18
N GLU A 72 -2.41 -9.25 -17.34
CA GLU A 72 -3.82 -8.85 -17.35
C GLU A 72 -4.31 -8.57 -15.93
N VAL A 73 -4.98 -7.44 -15.74
CA VAL A 73 -5.71 -7.15 -14.50
C VAL A 73 -7.11 -7.77 -14.64
N PRO A 74 -7.51 -8.72 -13.77
CA PRO A 74 -8.76 -9.44 -13.91
C PRO A 74 -9.95 -8.61 -13.40
N LEU A 75 -10.21 -7.47 -14.06
CA LEU A 75 -11.30 -6.56 -13.73
C LEU A 75 -12.66 -7.27 -13.81
N ILE A 76 -13.53 -6.95 -12.85
CA ILE A 76 -14.91 -7.44 -12.81
C ILE A 76 -15.93 -6.33 -13.10
N TYR A 77 -15.46 -5.12 -13.42
CA TYR A 77 -16.26 -3.93 -13.71
C TYR A 77 -17.17 -3.55 -12.54
N GLY A 78 -16.59 -3.58 -11.34
CA GLY A 78 -17.24 -3.47 -10.04
C GLY A 78 -16.64 -2.41 -9.12
N ILE A 79 -17.13 -2.37 -7.88
CA ILE A 79 -16.56 -1.50 -6.83
C ILE A 79 -15.24 -2.06 -6.28
N GLU A 80 -14.97 -3.33 -6.58
CA GLU A 80 -13.83 -4.09 -6.10
C GLU A 80 -12.58 -3.91 -6.97
N ASP A 81 -12.73 -3.41 -8.20
CA ASP A 81 -11.68 -3.36 -9.21
C ASP A 81 -10.42 -2.65 -8.74
N ARG A 82 -10.55 -1.53 -8.02
CA ARG A 82 -9.37 -0.80 -7.50
C ARG A 82 -8.53 -1.66 -6.56
N HIS A 83 -9.17 -2.51 -5.76
CA HIS A 83 -8.46 -3.48 -4.92
C HIS A 83 -7.86 -4.62 -5.74
N ILE A 84 -8.58 -5.11 -6.77
CA ILE A 84 -8.07 -6.13 -7.70
C ILE A 84 -6.82 -5.63 -8.43
N THR A 85 -6.84 -4.39 -8.91
CA THR A 85 -5.71 -3.72 -9.55
C THR A 85 -4.52 -3.63 -8.60
N LEU A 86 -4.72 -3.21 -7.35
CA LEU A 86 -3.64 -3.18 -6.36
C LEU A 86 -3.08 -4.57 -6.05
N LEU A 87 -3.91 -5.61 -6.01
CA LEU A 87 -3.45 -6.98 -5.79
C LEU A 87 -2.58 -7.49 -6.94
N GLU A 88 -3.03 -7.30 -8.19
CA GLU A 88 -2.26 -7.73 -9.35
C GLU A 88 -0.98 -6.90 -9.49
N LEU A 89 -1.03 -5.58 -9.24
CA LEU A 89 0.14 -4.71 -9.22
C LEU A 89 1.16 -5.14 -8.17
N ASN A 90 0.72 -5.38 -6.93
CA ASN A 90 1.59 -5.86 -5.85
C ASN A 90 2.25 -7.21 -6.21
N LYS A 91 1.51 -8.10 -6.85
CA LYS A 91 2.01 -9.41 -7.30
C LYS A 91 3.03 -9.26 -8.44
N VAL A 92 2.79 -8.40 -9.42
CA VAL A 92 3.73 -8.09 -10.52
C VAL A 92 5.05 -7.56 -9.97
N LEU A 93 4.98 -6.68 -8.96
CA LEU A 93 6.15 -6.01 -8.38
C LEU A 93 6.85 -6.81 -7.27
N SER A 94 6.24 -7.87 -6.74
CA SER A 94 6.62 -8.63 -5.53
C SER A 94 8.08 -9.10 -5.41
N ARG A 95 8.83 -9.14 -6.51
CA ARG A 95 10.27 -9.45 -6.48
C ARG A 95 11.13 -8.32 -5.93
N GLU A 96 10.68 -7.09 -6.11
CA GLU A 96 11.47 -5.88 -5.86
C GLU A 96 10.76 -4.91 -4.94
N TYR A 97 9.43 -4.88 -4.96
CA TYR A 97 8.61 -3.99 -4.15
C TYR A 97 7.42 -4.71 -3.55
N GLU A 98 6.92 -4.19 -2.43
CA GLU A 98 5.63 -4.58 -1.87
C GLU A 98 4.80 -3.35 -1.52
N ILE A 99 3.51 -3.44 -1.82
CA ILE A 99 2.46 -2.45 -1.51
C ILE A 99 1.72 -2.89 -0.25
N HIS A 100 1.63 -2.00 0.74
CA HIS A 100 0.88 -2.21 1.96
C HIS A 100 -0.10 -1.06 2.17
N PHE A 101 -1.24 -1.35 2.81
CA PHE A 101 -2.22 -0.35 3.23
C PHE A 101 -1.80 0.31 4.54
N ILE A 102 -2.04 1.62 4.70
CA ILE A 102 -1.71 2.35 5.93
C ILE A 102 -2.93 2.46 6.84
N TRP A 103 -2.86 1.85 8.01
CA TRP A 103 -4.01 1.72 8.92
C TRP A 103 -4.61 3.05 9.40
N SER A 104 -3.81 4.11 9.56
CA SER A 104 -4.32 5.42 9.98
C SER A 104 -5.25 6.08 8.95
N SER A 105 -5.22 5.62 7.69
CA SER A 105 -6.13 6.09 6.64
C SER A 105 -7.50 5.37 6.64
N ASN A 106 -7.64 4.29 7.41
CA ASN A 106 -8.87 3.49 7.44
C ASN A 106 -10.07 4.33 7.94
N GLY A 107 -11.20 4.23 7.24
CA GLY A 107 -12.42 4.99 7.53
C GLY A 107 -12.47 6.40 6.92
N SER A 108 -11.45 6.81 6.17
CA SER A 108 -11.46 7.98 5.30
C SER A 108 -12.13 7.66 3.94
N ASP A 109 -12.68 8.68 3.27
CA ASP A 109 -13.18 8.56 1.89
C ASP A 109 -12.03 8.24 0.90
N THR A 110 -10.83 8.68 1.23
CA THR A 110 -9.58 8.42 0.49
C THR A 110 -8.59 7.73 1.41
N VAL A 111 -8.13 6.55 1.02
CA VAL A 111 -7.21 5.72 1.81
C VAL A 111 -5.78 5.84 1.29
N ALA A 112 -4.80 5.53 2.13
CA ALA A 112 -3.39 5.64 1.80
C ALA A 112 -2.73 4.26 1.76
N PHE A 113 -1.81 4.12 0.82
CA PHE A 113 -0.97 2.95 0.62
C PHE A 113 0.49 3.39 0.62
N ILE A 114 1.37 2.42 0.85
CA ILE A 114 2.82 2.62 0.76
C ILE A 114 3.41 1.53 -0.12
N ILE A 115 4.25 1.92 -1.08
CA ILE A 115 5.06 1.04 -1.90
C ILE A 115 6.54 1.24 -1.55
N LEU A 116 7.20 0.19 -1.09
CA LEU A 116 8.62 0.21 -0.74
C LEU A 116 9.34 -0.96 -1.37
N SER A 117 10.65 -0.82 -1.55
CA SER A 117 11.47 -1.94 -1.98
C SER A 117 11.49 -3.04 -0.92
N CYS A 118 11.63 -4.29 -1.34
CA CYS A 118 11.77 -5.41 -0.41
C CYS A 118 12.99 -5.25 0.51
N GLU A 119 14.05 -4.58 0.03
CA GLU A 119 15.21 -4.23 0.85
C GLU A 119 14.83 -3.28 1.99
N LEU A 120 14.02 -2.26 1.72
CA LEU A 120 13.57 -1.31 2.73
C LEU A 120 12.57 -1.95 3.72
N TRP A 121 11.69 -2.84 3.24
CA TRP A 121 10.87 -3.66 4.13
C TRP A 121 11.72 -4.53 5.07
N ASN A 122 12.79 -5.16 4.56
CA ASN A 122 13.73 -5.90 5.40
C ASN A 122 14.43 -4.99 6.42
N GLU A 123 14.78 -3.74 6.07
CA GLU A 123 15.32 -2.79 7.06
C GLU A 123 14.30 -2.50 8.17
N ILE A 124 13.02 -2.29 7.82
CA ILE A 124 11.93 -2.07 8.77
C ILE A 124 11.77 -3.27 9.71
N GLU A 125 11.73 -4.49 9.18
CA GLU A 125 11.59 -5.72 9.98
C GLU A 125 12.80 -6.00 10.89
N ASN A 126 13.98 -5.47 10.55
CA ASN A 126 15.17 -5.56 11.41
C ASN A 126 15.19 -4.52 12.52
N GLU A 127 14.52 -3.38 12.33
CA GLU A 127 14.53 -2.27 13.29
C GLU A 127 13.32 -2.28 14.23
N PHE A 128 12.14 -2.64 13.74
CA PHE A 128 10.88 -2.63 14.49
C PHE A 128 10.37 -4.03 14.80
N LEU A 129 9.58 -4.15 15.87
CA LEU A 129 8.91 -5.40 16.18
C LEU A 129 7.80 -5.67 15.14
N PRO A 130 7.54 -6.95 14.78
CA PRO A 130 6.47 -7.29 13.85
C PRO A 130 5.12 -6.68 14.22
N VAL A 131 4.79 -6.63 15.51
CA VAL A 131 3.52 -6.06 15.99
C VAL A 131 3.42 -4.54 15.76
N GLU A 132 4.54 -3.81 15.77
CA GLU A 132 4.55 -2.36 15.50
C GLU A 132 4.30 -2.11 14.01
N THR A 133 5.00 -2.88 13.16
CA THR A 133 4.85 -2.82 11.70
C THR A 133 3.44 -3.25 11.26
N GLU A 134 2.91 -4.35 11.79
CA GLU A 134 1.53 -4.84 11.50
C GLU A 134 0.45 -3.90 12.05
N PHE A 135 0.76 -3.14 13.10
CA PHE A 135 -0.15 -2.13 13.60
C PHE A 135 -0.14 -0.89 12.70
N ALA A 136 0.99 -0.54 12.08
CA ALA A 136 1.09 0.58 11.13
C ALA A 136 0.53 0.23 9.74
N PHE A 137 0.84 -0.96 9.25
CA PHE A 137 0.60 -1.39 7.88
C PHE A 137 -0.17 -2.71 7.80
N MET A 138 -0.97 -2.86 6.75
CA MET A 138 -1.65 -4.10 6.41
C MET A 138 -1.17 -4.58 5.04
N LYS A 139 -0.70 -5.83 4.97
CA LYS A 139 -0.46 -6.48 3.68
C LYS A 139 -1.76 -6.61 2.90
N LEU A 140 -1.72 -6.33 1.60
CA LEU A 140 -2.88 -6.56 0.74
C LEU A 140 -3.19 -8.04 0.65
N THR A 141 -4.46 -8.42 0.78
CA THR A 141 -4.93 -9.79 0.65
C THR A 141 -6.19 -9.85 -0.21
N GLU A 142 -6.46 -11.02 -0.80
CA GLU A 142 -7.69 -11.24 -1.59
C GLU A 142 -8.96 -11.13 -0.72
N ASP A 143 -8.88 -11.53 0.55
CA ASP A 143 -10.03 -11.63 1.45
C ASP A 143 -10.51 -10.27 2.02
N LEU A 144 -9.65 -9.24 1.98
CA LEU A 144 -9.92 -7.94 2.62
C LEU A 144 -9.78 -6.81 1.61
N ASN A 145 -10.92 -6.37 1.06
CA ASN A 145 -10.95 -5.23 0.14
C ASN A 145 -10.66 -3.92 0.89
N SER A 146 -9.60 -3.24 0.48
CA SER A 146 -9.09 -2.01 1.13
C SER A 146 -10.05 -0.82 1.07
N PHE A 147 -11.05 -0.85 0.18
CA PHE A 147 -12.02 0.23 -0.04
C PHE A 147 -13.42 -0.08 0.50
N THR A 148 -13.83 -1.36 0.51
CA THR A 148 -15.22 -1.75 0.77
C THR A 148 -15.39 -2.61 2.01
N SER A 149 -14.33 -3.27 2.49
CA SER A 149 -14.42 -4.13 3.67
C SER A 149 -14.39 -3.32 4.96
N SER A 150 -15.08 -3.80 5.99
CA SER A 150 -14.94 -3.27 7.34
C SER A 150 -13.63 -3.77 7.95
N LEU A 151 -12.55 -3.01 7.76
CA LEU A 151 -11.23 -3.36 8.25
C LEU A 151 -11.11 -3.07 9.76
N SER A 152 -10.59 -4.03 10.51
CA SER A 152 -10.28 -3.88 11.93
C SER A 152 -8.77 -3.92 12.16
N ARG A 153 -8.22 -2.83 12.70
CA ARG A 153 -6.81 -2.74 13.06
C ARG A 153 -6.43 -3.76 14.15
N PRO A 154 -5.22 -4.33 14.13
CA PRO A 154 -4.71 -5.17 15.22
C PRO A 154 -4.74 -4.45 16.58
N ALA A 155 -4.52 -5.18 17.68
CA ALA A 155 -4.46 -4.56 19.00
C ALA A 155 -3.25 -3.60 19.10
N ASN A 156 -3.46 -2.40 19.67
CA ASN A 156 -2.41 -1.39 19.80
C ASN A 156 -1.27 -1.89 20.73
N PRO A 157 -0.04 -2.09 20.21
CA PRO A 157 1.07 -2.60 21.01
C PRO A 157 1.63 -1.57 22.00
N PHE A 158 1.34 -0.28 21.79
CA PHE A 158 1.80 0.84 22.61
C PHE A 158 0.89 1.10 23.82
N ASN A 159 -0.24 0.40 23.95
CA ASN A 159 -1.05 0.46 25.15
C ASN A 159 -0.35 -0.26 26.32
N LYS A 160 -0.05 0.49 27.39
CA LYS A 160 0.70 0.06 28.60
C LYS A 160 0.22 -1.21 29.32
N TRP A 161 -0.95 -1.75 28.96
CA TRP A 161 -1.46 -3.00 29.52
C TRP A 161 -0.71 -4.24 28.98
N TYR A 162 -0.04 -4.14 27.83
CA TYR A 162 0.75 -5.22 27.22
C TYR A 162 2.06 -5.53 27.95
N GLU A 163 2.60 -4.58 28.74
CA GLU A 163 3.84 -4.79 29.50
C GLU A 163 3.68 -5.71 30.72
N PHE A 164 2.44 -6.01 31.13
CA PHE A 164 2.17 -6.86 32.31
C PHE A 164 2.10 -8.37 32.02
N TRP A 165 2.22 -8.79 30.75
CA TRP A 165 2.12 -10.20 30.33
C TRP A 165 3.33 -10.70 29.52
N LYS A 166 4.52 -10.16 29.79
CA LYS A 166 5.81 -10.77 29.42
C LYS A 166 6.60 -11.10 30.69
#